data_AF-A0A1W1HU98-F1
#
_entry.id   AF-A0A1W1HU98-F1
#
_cell.length_a   1.000
_cell.length_b   1.000
_cell.length_c   1.000
_cell.angle_alpha   90.00
_cell.angle_beta   90.00
_cell.angle_gamma   90.00
#
_symmetry.space_group_name_H-M   'P 1'
#
loop_
_entity.id
_entity.type
_entity.pdbx_description
1 polymer ?
#
loop_
_entity_poly.entity_id
_entity_poly.type
_entity_poly.pdbx_seq_one_letter_code
_entity_poly.pdbx_strand_id
1 'polypeptide(L)'
;MSWVLAGKPRVVILELGGNDGLRGLGLPETRSHLDAIIRQFKDAHVRVILAGMKLPPNYGEEYTARFEAIYRDLAQLHGLPLIPFLLEGVGGEKALNQSDGIHPTGEGYRIVVENVLRSLLPVLKDASTNNSSAKKKQA
;
A
#
# COMPACT_ATOMS: atom_id res chain seq x y z
N MET A 1 -14.81 -6.95 5.13
CA MET A 1 -13.66 -7.09 6.05
C MET A 1 -13.59 -8.45 6.72
N SER A 2 -14.71 -8.97 7.25
CA SER A 2 -14.77 -10.26 7.97
C SER A 2 -14.11 -11.44 7.25
N TRP A 3 -14.31 -11.59 5.94
CA TRP A 3 -13.73 -12.70 5.17
C TRP A 3 -12.20 -12.61 5.03
N VAL A 4 -11.62 -11.41 4.92
CA VAL A 4 -10.16 -11.21 4.87
C VAL A 4 -9.54 -11.59 6.23
N LEU A 5 -10.16 -11.11 7.31
CA LEU A 5 -9.71 -11.37 8.68
C LEU A 5 -9.89 -12.85 9.08
N ALA A 6 -10.84 -13.57 8.47
CA ALA A 6 -11.00 -15.01 8.67
C ALA A 6 -9.76 -15.81 8.25
N GLY A 7 -8.98 -15.30 7.28
CA GLY A 7 -7.68 -15.85 6.89
C GLY A 7 -6.56 -15.63 7.91
N LYS A 8 -6.83 -14.92 9.02
CA LYS A 8 -5.89 -14.59 10.10
C LYS A 8 -4.53 -14.08 9.59
N PRO A 9 -4.51 -13.07 8.71
CA PRO A 9 -3.26 -12.55 8.16
C PRO A 9 -2.40 -11.94 9.26
N ARG A 10 -1.09 -12.17 9.20
CA ARG A 10 -0.12 -11.46 10.08
C ARG A 10 0.30 -10.10 9.53
N VAL A 11 0.21 -9.95 8.21
CA VAL A 11 0.57 -8.75 7.45
C VAL A 11 -0.42 -8.61 6.30
N VAL A 12 -0.83 -7.37 6.01
CA VAL A 12 -1.59 -6.99 4.81
C VAL A 12 -0.85 -5.86 4.12
N ILE A 13 -0.72 -5.95 2.80
CA ILE A 13 -0.33 -4.82 1.95
C ILE A 13 -1.63 -4.21 1.43
N LEU A 14 -1.93 -2.98 1.84
CA LEU A 14 -3.13 -2.26 1.45
C LEU A 14 -2.82 -1.40 0.22
N GLU A 15 -3.29 -1.85 -0.94
CA GLU A 15 -3.16 -1.18 -2.24
C GLU A 15 -4.58 -0.91 -2.75
N LEU A 16 -5.09 0.29 -2.47
CA LEU A 16 -6.42 0.75 -2.88
C LEU A 16 -6.36 2.26 -3.11
N GLY A 17 -7.34 2.78 -3.87
CA GLY A 17 -7.51 4.21 -4.13
C GLY A 17 -7.13 4.63 -5.55
N GLY A 18 -6.34 3.83 -6.29
CA GLY A 18 -6.02 4.12 -7.69
C GLY A 18 -7.26 4.33 -8.57
N ASN A 19 -8.27 3.48 -8.40
CA ASN A 19 -9.55 3.61 -9.11
C ASN A 19 -10.33 4.88 -8.72
N ASP A 20 -10.33 5.25 -7.45
CA ASP A 20 -11.01 6.45 -6.95
C ASP A 20 -10.39 7.71 -7.58
N GLY A 21 -9.06 7.76 -7.61
CA GLY A 21 -8.32 8.84 -8.25
C GLY A 21 -8.54 8.91 -9.76
N LEU A 22 -8.49 7.78 -10.47
CA LEU A 22 -8.72 7.73 -11.93
C LEU A 22 -10.17 8.10 -12.31
N ARG A 23 -11.14 7.88 -11.41
CA ARG A 23 -12.55 8.27 -11.57
C ARG A 23 -12.83 9.70 -11.11
N GLY A 24 -11.85 10.41 -10.56
CA GLY A 24 -12.03 11.76 -10.04
C GLY A 24 -12.97 11.82 -8.82
N LEU A 25 -13.03 10.76 -8.01
CA LEU A 25 -13.82 10.75 -6.78
C LEU A 25 -13.25 11.74 -5.76
N GLY A 26 -14.07 12.10 -4.78
CA GLY A 26 -13.67 13.01 -3.72
C GLY A 26 -12.50 12.47 -2.90
N LEU A 27 -11.44 13.29 -2.79
CA LEU A 27 -10.24 12.96 -2.01
C LEU A 27 -10.52 12.78 -0.52
N PRO A 28 -11.41 13.57 0.14
CA PRO A 28 -11.78 13.34 1.53
C PRO A 28 -12.41 11.96 1.76
N GLU A 29 -13.27 11.51 0.85
CA GLU A 29 -13.94 10.21 0.89
C GLU A 29 -12.92 9.08 0.70
N THR A 30 -12.05 9.21 -0.31
CA THR A 30 -10.94 8.26 -0.56
C THR A 30 -10.09 8.08 0.69
N ARG A 31 -9.68 9.21 1.31
CA ARG A 31 -8.91 9.21 2.56
C ARG A 31 -9.68 8.55 3.71
N SER A 32 -10.95 8.89 3.88
CA SER A 32 -11.82 8.35 4.93
C SER A 32 -11.99 6.83 4.82
N HIS A 33 -12.21 6.32 3.61
CA HIS A 33 -12.34 4.88 3.36
C HIS A 33 -11.04 4.13 3.65
N LEU A 34 -9.89 4.65 3.21
CA LEU A 34 -8.58 4.06 3.51
C LEU A 34 -8.30 4.05 5.02
N ASP A 35 -8.57 5.16 5.72
CA ASP A 35 -8.45 5.26 7.18
C ASP A 35 -9.31 4.22 7.90
N ALA A 36 -10.58 4.07 7.50
CA ALA A 36 -11.49 3.08 8.07
C ALA A 36 -11.00 1.63 7.86
N ILE A 37 -10.42 1.32 6.70
CA ILE A 37 -9.84 0.00 6.42
C ILE A 37 -8.60 -0.26 7.27
N ILE A 38 -7.71 0.73 7.38
CA ILE A 38 -6.49 0.66 8.21
C ILE A 38 -6.86 0.39 9.67
N ARG A 39 -7.82 1.12 10.22
CA ARG A 39 -8.29 0.94 11.60
C ARG A 39 -8.80 -0.48 11.84
N GLN A 40 -9.64 -1.01 10.95
CA GLN A 40 -10.14 -2.39 11.07
C GLN A 40 -9.03 -3.44 11.10
N PHE A 41 -7.97 -3.29 10.30
CA PHE A 41 -6.82 -4.19 10.37
C PHE A 41 -6.03 -4.03 11.66
N LYS A 42 -5.80 -2.79 12.13
CA LYS A 42 -5.08 -2.51 13.38
C LYS A 42 -5.83 -3.05 14.61
N ASP A 43 -7.15 -2.88 14.66
CA ASP A 43 -8.01 -3.41 15.73
C ASP A 43 -7.94 -4.94 15.78
N ALA A 44 -7.80 -5.58 14.62
CA ALA A 44 -7.57 -7.01 14.50
C ALA A 44 -6.11 -7.45 14.74
N HIS A 45 -5.23 -6.54 15.19
CA HIS A 45 -3.81 -6.77 15.43
C HIS A 45 -3.03 -7.26 14.19
N VAL A 46 -3.51 -6.88 13.00
CA VAL A 46 -2.86 -7.18 11.72
C VAL A 46 -1.92 -6.03 11.37
N ARG A 47 -0.69 -6.34 10.97
CA ARG A 47 0.26 -5.31 10.54
C ARG A 47 -0.07 -4.86 9.12
N VAL A 48 -0.16 -3.55 8.92
CA VAL A 48 -0.50 -2.96 7.62
C VAL A 48 0.74 -2.33 7.01
N ILE A 49 1.02 -2.64 5.75
CA ILE A 49 1.92 -1.88 4.87
C ILE A 49 1.01 -1.12 3.91
N LEU A 50 1.12 0.20 3.86
CA LEU A 50 0.34 1.01 2.93
C LEU A 50 1.09 1.13 1.60
N ALA A 51 0.44 0.84 0.49
CA ALA A 51 0.99 1.03 -0.85
C ALA A 51 0.42 2.31 -1.47
N GLY A 52 1.28 3.29 -1.69
CA GLY A 52 0.94 4.57 -2.29
C GLY A 52 0.74 4.46 -3.80
N MET A 53 -0.17 5.28 -4.31
CA MET A 53 -0.45 5.41 -5.75
C MET A 53 -0.30 6.86 -6.20
N LYS A 54 0.07 7.02 -7.46
CA LYS A 54 0.12 8.30 -8.18
C LYS A 54 -0.86 8.27 -9.34
N LEU A 55 -1.23 9.45 -9.82
CA LEU A 55 -2.11 9.60 -10.97
C LEU A 55 -1.37 10.23 -12.15
N PRO A 56 -1.81 9.97 -13.38
CA PRO A 56 -1.27 10.62 -14.57
C PRO A 56 -1.34 12.17 -14.50
N PRO A 57 -0.37 12.91 -15.07
CA PRO A 57 -0.34 14.37 -14.99
C PRO A 57 -1.55 15.10 -15.59
N ASN A 58 -2.29 14.45 -16.49
CA ASN A 58 -3.47 15.04 -17.14
C ASN A 58 -4.67 15.25 -16.21
N TYR A 59 -4.59 14.85 -14.94
CA TYR A 59 -5.60 15.12 -13.91
C TYR A 59 -5.37 16.45 -13.15
N GLY A 60 -4.28 17.16 -13.47
CA GLY A 60 -3.94 18.45 -12.87
C GLY A 60 -3.09 18.31 -11.61
N GLU A 61 -2.05 19.15 -11.51
CA GLU A 61 -1.01 19.06 -10.49
C GLU A 61 -1.56 19.14 -9.06
N GLU A 62 -2.52 20.03 -8.81
CA GLU A 62 -3.12 20.15 -7.47
C GLU A 62 -3.83 18.87 -7.04
N TYR A 63 -4.62 18.26 -7.94
CA TYR A 63 -5.37 17.04 -7.63
C TYR A 63 -4.42 15.87 -7.40
N THR A 64 -3.42 15.68 -8.28
CA THR A 64 -2.45 14.60 -8.15
C THR A 64 -1.61 14.74 -6.88
N ALA A 65 -1.14 15.96 -6.56
CA ALA A 65 -0.36 16.20 -5.36
C ALA A 65 -1.16 15.92 -4.07
N ARG A 66 -2.44 16.32 -4.04
CA ARG A 66 -3.33 16.05 -2.90
C ARG A 66 -3.68 14.57 -2.80
N PHE A 67 -3.90 13.87 -3.92
CA PHE A 67 -4.13 12.43 -3.94
C PHE A 67 -2.91 11.67 -3.38
N GLU A 68 -1.70 12.02 -3.80
CA GLU A 68 -0.47 11.42 -3.28
C GLU A 68 -0.27 11.69 -1.77
N ALA A 69 -0.65 12.88 -1.30
CA ALA A 69 -0.53 13.26 0.10
C ALA A 69 -1.36 12.36 1.04
N ILE A 70 -2.53 11.86 0.58
CA ILE A 70 -3.38 10.96 1.36
C ILE A 70 -2.59 9.78 1.93
N TYR A 71 -1.76 9.13 1.11
CA TYR A 71 -1.01 7.96 1.53
C TYR A 71 0.08 8.30 2.55
N ARG A 72 0.79 9.42 2.36
CA ARG A 72 1.82 9.89 3.30
C ARG A 72 1.19 10.26 4.65
N ASP A 73 0.10 11.01 4.62
CA ASP A 73 -0.60 11.47 5.82
C ASP A 73 -1.18 10.29 6.61
N LEU A 74 -1.79 9.31 5.93
CA LEU A 74 -2.32 8.11 6.59
C LEU A 74 -1.21 7.22 7.15
N ALA A 75 -0.11 7.05 6.43
CA ALA A 75 1.04 6.29 6.93
C ALA A 75 1.62 6.95 8.19
N GLN A 76 1.77 8.28 8.20
CA GLN A 76 2.24 9.02 9.37
C GLN A 76 1.25 8.92 10.54
N LEU A 77 -0.04 9.16 10.28
CA LEU A 77 -1.10 9.12 11.29
C LEU A 77 -1.15 7.76 12.01
N HIS A 78 -0.96 6.67 11.26
CA HIS A 78 -1.10 5.32 11.79
C HIS A 78 0.22 4.65 12.16
N GLY A 79 1.37 5.28 11.88
CA GLY A 79 2.70 4.72 12.09
C GLY A 79 2.97 3.50 11.19
N LEU A 80 2.59 3.57 9.92
CA LEU A 80 2.69 2.45 8.97
C LEU A 80 3.95 2.51 8.12
N PRO A 81 4.56 1.35 7.79
CA PRO A 81 5.42 1.24 6.62
C PRO A 81 4.67 1.68 5.36
N LEU A 82 5.32 2.50 4.54
CA LEU A 82 4.78 3.04 3.29
C LEU A 82 5.65 2.58 2.11
N ILE A 83 5.02 2.07 1.06
CA ILE A 83 5.60 2.03 -0.28
C ILE A 83 5.20 3.35 -0.94
N PRO A 84 6.10 4.33 -1.16
CA PRO A 84 5.69 5.68 -1.59
C PRO A 84 4.93 5.69 -2.92
N PHE A 85 5.37 4.86 -3.85
CA PHE A 85 4.67 4.58 -5.10
C PHE A 85 4.89 3.13 -5.49
N LEU A 86 3.81 2.35 -5.61
CA LEU A 86 3.92 0.92 -5.93
C LEU A 86 4.52 0.67 -7.31
N LEU A 87 4.15 1.50 -8.29
CA LEU A 87 4.58 1.39 -9.68
C LEU A 87 5.82 2.26 -9.98
N GLU A 88 6.64 2.56 -8.97
CA GLU A 88 7.91 3.27 -9.17
C GLU A 88 8.78 2.54 -10.20
N GLY A 89 9.24 3.26 -11.23
CA GLY A 89 9.99 2.69 -12.36
C GLY A 89 9.16 1.88 -13.36
N VAL A 90 7.82 1.85 -13.21
CA VAL A 90 6.91 1.09 -14.09
C VAL A 90 5.81 1.97 -14.65
N GLY A 91 5.12 2.78 -13.82
CA GLY A 91 3.99 3.58 -14.26
C GLY A 91 4.36 4.55 -15.38
N GLY A 92 3.67 4.48 -16.52
CA GLY A 92 3.94 5.31 -17.70
C GLY A 92 5.03 4.77 -18.63
N GLU A 93 5.74 3.70 -18.26
CA GLU A 93 6.77 3.09 -19.10
C GLU A 93 6.15 2.12 -20.12
N LYS A 94 6.10 2.52 -21.40
CA LYS A 94 5.39 1.76 -22.45
C LYS A 94 5.86 0.30 -22.58
N ALA A 95 7.15 0.02 -22.40
CA ALA A 95 7.69 -1.34 -22.50
C ALA A 95 7.31 -2.24 -21.32
N LEU A 96 6.93 -1.63 -20.19
CA LEU A 96 6.64 -2.33 -18.93
C LEU A 96 5.15 -2.35 -18.61
N ASN A 97 4.30 -1.77 -19.46
CA ASN A 97 2.85 -1.77 -19.31
C ASN A 97 2.16 -2.41 -20.52
N GLN A 98 0.93 -2.85 -20.29
CA GLN A 98 -0.01 -3.28 -21.31
C GLN A 98 -0.42 -2.10 -22.19
N SER A 99 -1.24 -2.36 -23.21
CA SER A 99 -1.65 -1.34 -24.19
C SER A 99 -2.37 -0.12 -23.58
N ASP A 100 -2.91 -0.25 -22.36
CA ASP A 100 -3.51 0.85 -21.61
C ASP A 100 -2.51 1.80 -20.92
N GLY A 101 -1.23 1.43 -20.87
CA GLY A 101 -0.15 2.25 -20.31
C GLY A 101 -0.10 2.34 -18.78
N ILE A 102 -0.97 1.62 -18.05
CA ILE A 102 -1.05 1.69 -16.58
C ILE A 102 -1.05 0.33 -15.89
N HIS A 103 -1.36 -0.76 -16.60
CA HIS A 103 -1.28 -2.11 -16.05
C HIS A 103 0.07 -2.74 -16.42
N PRO A 104 0.91 -3.16 -15.45
CA PRO A 104 2.20 -3.74 -15.76
C PRO A 104 2.12 -5.02 -16.63
N THR A 105 3.15 -5.24 -17.44
CA THR A 105 3.43 -6.54 -18.07
C THR A 105 4.09 -7.48 -17.06
N GLY A 106 4.36 -8.73 -17.46
CA GLY A 106 5.15 -9.65 -16.61
C GLY A 106 6.52 -9.10 -16.22
N GLU A 107 7.17 -8.34 -17.11
CA GLU A 107 8.45 -7.69 -16.79
C GLU A 107 8.24 -6.49 -15.86
N GLY A 108 7.22 -5.66 -16.09
CA GLY A 108 6.85 -4.59 -15.16
C GLY A 108 6.57 -5.10 -13.75
N TYR A 109 5.88 -6.24 -13.62
CA TYR A 109 5.63 -6.86 -12.33
C TYR A 109 6.89 -7.33 -11.60
N ARG A 110 7.98 -7.69 -12.30
CA ARG A 110 9.25 -7.98 -11.64
C ARG A 110 9.75 -6.78 -10.84
N ILE A 111 9.64 -5.59 -11.42
CA ILE A 111 10.03 -4.34 -10.75
C ILE A 111 9.07 -4.00 -9.61
N VAL A 112 7.75 -4.18 -9.81
CA VAL A 112 6.76 -3.98 -8.74
C VAL A 112 7.05 -4.87 -7.53
N VAL A 113 7.47 -6.13 -7.75
CA VAL A 113 7.86 -7.03 -6.67
C VAL A 113 9.04 -6.47 -5.87
N GLU A 114 10.06 -5.92 -6.54
CA GLU A 114 11.19 -5.27 -5.85
C GLU A 114 10.74 -4.09 -4.98
N ASN A 115 9.81 -3.27 -5.48
CA ASN A 115 9.22 -2.16 -4.72
C ASN A 115 8.50 -2.66 -3.46
N VAL A 116 7.74 -3.75 -3.58
CA VAL A 116 7.04 -4.38 -2.44
C VAL A 116 8.05 -4.97 -1.44
N LEU A 117 9.05 -5.70 -1.91
CA LEU A 117 10.02 -6.39 -1.05
C LEU A 117 10.82 -5.43 -0.17
N ARG A 118 11.16 -4.24 -0.67
CA ARG A 118 11.85 -3.19 0.11
C ARG A 118 11.11 -2.82 1.40
N SER A 119 9.78 -2.78 1.36
CA SER A 119 8.95 -2.47 2.54
C SER A 119 8.50 -3.71 3.30
N LEU A 120 8.29 -4.84 2.61
CA LEU A 120 7.81 -6.08 3.23
C LEU A 120 8.88 -6.80 4.05
N LEU A 121 10.11 -6.91 3.54
CA LEU A 121 11.16 -7.69 4.21
C LEU A 121 11.52 -7.18 5.62
N PRO A 122 11.66 -5.86 5.88
CA PRO A 122 11.86 -5.34 7.23
C PRO A 122 10.73 -5.76 8.18
N VAL A 123 9.48 -5.62 7.74
CA VAL A 123 8.29 -6.00 8.52
C VAL A 123 8.31 -7.50 8.84
N LEU A 124 8.70 -8.37 7.90
CA LEU A 124 8.79 -9.80 8.17
C LEU A 124 9.91 -10.15 9.16
N LYS A 125 11.05 -9.47 9.09
CA LYS A 125 12.18 -9.65 10.03
C LYS A 125 11.78 -9.25 11.46
N ASP A 126 11.11 -8.13 11.65
CA ASP A 126 10.66 -7.68 12.98
C ASP A 126 9.63 -8.64 13.62
N ALA A 127 8.83 -9.32 12.79
CA ALA A 127 7.92 -10.37 13.27
C ALA A 127 8.64 -11.61 13.80
N SER A 128 9.82 -11.90 13.26
CA SER A 128 10.61 -13.08 13.62
C SER A 128 11.37 -12.87 14.93
N THR A 129 11.82 -11.65 15.22
CA THR A 129 12.53 -11.27 16.44
C THR A 129 11.59 -11.17 17.66
N ASN A 130 10.36 -10.68 17.47
CA ASN A 130 9.35 -10.63 18.54
C ASN A 130 8.82 -12.02 18.95
N ASN A 131 8.74 -12.98 18.02
CA ASN A 131 8.33 -14.36 18.35
C ASN A 131 9.41 -15.16 19.10
N SER A 132 10.69 -14.87 18.86
CA SER A 132 11.81 -15.58 19.49
C SER A 132 12.10 -15.06 20.91
N SER A 133 11.83 -13.77 21.18
CA SER A 133 11.89 -13.18 22.52
C SER A 133 10.70 -13.57 23.40
N ALA A 134 9.50 -13.75 22.84
CA ALA A 134 8.34 -14.30 23.57
C ALA A 134 8.56 -15.76 24.02
N LYS A 135 9.23 -16.58 23.20
CA LYS A 135 9.57 -17.97 23.57
C LYS A 135 10.65 -18.09 24.65
N LYS A 136 11.57 -17.13 24.76
CA LYS A 136 12.64 -17.14 25.78
C LYS A 136 12.19 -16.73 27.19
N LYS A 137 11.02 -16.09 27.34
CA LYS A 137 10.47 -15.71 28.65
C LYS A 137 9.60 -16.78 29.32
N GLN A 138 9.41 -17.92 28.67
CA GLN A 138 8.61 -19.06 29.18
C GLN A 138 9.46 -20.32 29.45
N ALA A 139 10.78 -20.18 29.50
CA ALA A 139 11.72 -21.24 29.86
C ALA A 139 12.52 -20.84 31.10
#